data_AF-A0A2E2MCT0-F1
#
_entry.id   AF-A0A2E2MCT0-F1
#
_cell.length_a   1.000
_cell.length_b   1.000
_cell.length_c   1.000
_cell.angle_alpha   90.00
_cell.angle_beta   90.00
_cell.angle_gamma   90.00
#
_symmetry.space_group_name_H-M   'P 1'
#
loop_
_entity.id
_entity.type
_entity.pdbx_description
1 polymer ?
#
loop_
_entity_poly.entity_id
_entity_poly.type
_entity_poly.pdbx_seq_one_letter_code
_entity_poly.pdbx_strand_id
1 'polypeptide(L)' 'MKTRTYMAGTLSLMINAVLFGVGTIAVLSIPALTAYATILIPAVIITSLVITPFIAWKMAPHLRLTPSLRDA' A
#
# COMPACT_ATOMS: atom_id res chain seq x y z
N MET A 1 -12.37 19.89 2.36
CA MET A 1 -11.74 18.55 2.33
C MET A 1 -10.78 18.43 3.51
N LYS A 2 -10.84 17.35 4.31
CA LYS A 2 -9.94 17.20 5.47
C LYS A 2 -8.54 16.82 4.98
N THR A 3 -7.49 17.53 5.41
CA THR A 3 -6.07 17.28 5.06
C THR A 3 -5.67 15.80 5.19
N ARG A 4 -6.30 15.08 6.12
CA ARG A 4 -6.12 13.64 6.32
C ARG A 4 -6.49 12.79 5.11
N THR A 5 -7.57 13.13 4.41
CA THR A 5 -8.03 12.39 3.22
C THR A 5 -7.10 12.61 2.04
N TYR A 6 -6.54 13.82 1.91
CA TYR A 6 -5.56 14.13 0.85
C TYR A 6 -4.26 13.34 1.07
N MET A 7 -3.70 13.38 2.28
CA MET A 7 -2.51 12.61 2.64
C MET A 7 -2.73 11.10 2.46
N ALA A 8 -3.87 10.57 2.91
CA ALA A 8 -4.22 9.16 2.71
C ALA A 8 -4.36 8.81 1.21
N GLY A 9 -4.92 9.72 0.41
CA GLY A 9 -5.04 9.54 -1.05
C GLY A 9 -3.67 9.43 -1.72
N THR A 10 -2.75 10.36 -1.44
CA THR A 10 -1.40 10.33 -2.02
C THR A 10 -0.61 9.10 -1.57
N LEU A 11 -0.72 8.73 -0.29
CA LEU A 11 -0.10 7.52 0.25
C LEU A 11 -0.67 6.24 -0.35
N SER A 12 -1.97 6.21 -0.66
CA SER A 12 -2.63 5.01 -1.19
C SER A 12 -1.98 4.54 -2.47
N LEU A 13 -1.60 5.46 -3.37
CA LEU A 13 -0.96 5.10 -4.64
C LEU A 13 0.38 4.39 -4.41
N MET A 14 1.23 4.96 -3.53
CA MET A 14 2.54 4.39 -3.23
C MET A 14 2.43 3.05 -2.49
N ILE A 15 1.56 2.98 -1.49
CA ILE A 15 1.33 1.75 -0.71
C ILE A 15 0.79 0.64 -1.62
N ASN A 16 -0.16 0.95 -2.52
CA ASN A 16 -0.69 -0.03 -3.46
C ASN A 16 0.40 -0.59 -4.38
N ALA A 17 1.24 0.29 -4.94
CA ALA A 17 2.34 -0.13 -5.80
C ALA A 17 3.34 -1.05 -5.08
N VAL A 18 3.69 -0.73 -3.82
CA VAL A 18 4.59 -1.57 -3.02
C VAL A 18 3.96 -2.92 -2.69
N LEU A 19 2.70 -2.95 -2.24
CA LEU A 19 1.99 -4.20 -1.94
C LEU A 19 1.87 -5.09 -3.17
N PHE A 20 1.47 -4.51 -4.30
CA PHE A 20 1.37 -5.22 -5.57
C PHE A 20 2.73 -5.76 -6.02
N GLY A 21 3.78 -4.94 -5.96
CA GLY A 21 5.13 -5.33 -6.34
C GLY A 21 5.65 -6.50 -5.49
N VAL A 22 5.58 -6.38 -4.17
CA VAL A 22 6.02 -7.44 -3.24
C VAL A 22 5.21 -8.72 -3.45
N GLY A 23 3.89 -8.63 -3.58
CA GLY A 23 3.03 -9.79 -3.83
C GLY A 23 3.34 -10.48 -5.16
N THR A 24 3.56 -9.70 -6.21
CA THR A 24 3.90 -10.23 -7.55
C THR A 24 5.27 -10.89 -7.55
N ILE A 25 6.27 -10.26 -6.91
CA ILE A 25 7.61 -10.86 -6.72
C ILE A 25 7.47 -12.20 -5.98
N ALA A 26 6.73 -12.25 -4.87
CA ALA A 26 6.54 -13.47 -4.12
C ALA A 26 5.90 -14.60 -4.95
N VAL A 27 4.90 -14.27 -5.80
CA VAL A 27 4.26 -15.23 -6.70
C VAL A 27 5.24 -15.76 -7.75
N LEU A 28 6.04 -14.88 -8.35
CA LEU A 28 6.92 -15.25 -9.47
C LEU A 28 8.24 -15.87 -9.03
N SER A 29 8.71 -15.57 -7.81
CA SER A 29 9.96 -16.11 -7.27
C SER A 29 9.83 -17.56 -6.78
N ILE A 30 8.62 -18.06 -6.54
CA ILE A 30 8.39 -19.42 -6.02
C ILE A 30 7.80 -20.28 -7.15
N PRO A 31 8.54 -21.30 -7.67
CA PRO A 31 8.09 -22.09 -8.81
C PRO A 31 6.71 -22.75 -8.63
N ALA A 32 6.38 -23.16 -7.41
CA ALA A 32 5.08 -23.74 -7.08
C ALA A 32 3.91 -22.73 -7.16
N LEU A 33 4.17 -21.44 -6.93
CA LEU A 33 3.17 -20.37 -7.09
C LEU A 33 3.13 -19.88 -8.55
N THR A 34 4.26 -19.81 -9.24
CA THR A 34 4.34 -19.37 -10.63
C THR A 34 3.45 -20.21 -11.56
N ALA A 35 3.27 -21.50 -11.28
CA ALA A 35 2.34 -22.37 -12.02
C ALA A 35 0.88 -21.85 -11.99
N TYR A 36 0.51 -21.08 -10.97
CA TYR A 36 -0.80 -20.48 -10.79
C TYR A 36 -0.79 -18.96 -11.00
N ALA A 37 0.26 -18.39 -11.60
CA ALA A 37 0.42 -16.94 -11.76
C ALA A 37 -0.78 -16.27 -12.44
N THR A 38 -1.42 -16.94 -13.41
CA THR A 38 -2.63 -16.43 -14.09
C THR A 38 -3.79 -16.15 -13.15
N ILE A 39 -3.88 -16.86 -12.02
CA ILE A 39 -4.92 -16.68 -11.00
C ILE A 39 -4.40 -15.83 -9.84
N LEU A 40 -3.16 -16.10 -9.41
CA LEU A 40 -2.56 -15.45 -8.25
C LEU A 40 -2.25 -13.97 -8.48
N ILE A 41 -1.81 -13.56 -9.68
CA ILE A 41 -1.52 -12.15 -9.96
C ILE A 41 -2.80 -11.30 -9.87
N PRO A 42 -3.93 -11.65 -10.53
CA PRO A 42 -5.21 -10.97 -10.30
C PRO A 42 -5.63 -10.96 -8.82
N ALA A 43 -5.43 -12.07 -8.09
CA ALA A 43 -5.72 -12.12 -6.66
C ALA A 43 -4.85 -11.14 -5.85
N VAL A 44 -3.56 -11.00 -6.17
CA VAL A 44 -2.65 -10.03 -5.56
C VAL A 44 -3.11 -8.59 -5.84
N ILE A 45 -3.59 -8.29 -7.06
CA ILE A 45 -4.12 -6.96 -7.39
C ILE A 45 -5.33 -6.64 -6.50
N ILE A 46 -6.31 -7.54 -6.44
CA ILE A 46 -7.53 -7.34 -5.63
C ILE A 46 -7.16 -7.20 -4.15
N THR A 47 -6.29 -8.07 -3.65
CA THR A 47 -5.84 -8.05 -2.26
C THR A 47 -5.12 -6.75 -1.94
N SER A 48 -4.24 -6.28 -2.83
CA SER A 48 -3.52 -5.01 -2.66
C SER A 48 -4.49 -3.83 -2.64
N LEU A 49 -5.45 -3.78 -3.57
CA LEU A 49 -6.48 -2.72 -3.60
C LEU A 49 -7.33 -2.69 -2.34
N VAL A 50 -7.68 -3.86 -1.79
CA VAL A 50 -8.45 -3.95 -0.54
C VAL A 50 -7.61 -3.49 0.64
N ILE A 51 -6.35 -3.91 0.75
CA ILE A 51 -5.49 -3.62 1.91
C ILE A 51 -5.01 -2.16 1.93
N THR A 52 -4.70 -1.58 0.77
CA THR A 52 -4.18 -0.22 0.61
C THR A 52 -4.91 0.84 1.45
N PRO A 53 -6.25 1.02 1.35
CA PRO A 53 -6.94 2.10 2.06
C PRO A 53 -6.80 1.96 3.58
N PHE A 54 -6.76 0.74 4.11
CA PHE A 54 -6.58 0.51 5.55
C PHE A 54 -5.19 0.95 6.02
N ILE A 55 -4.14 0.59 5.28
CA ILE A 55 -2.76 0.98 5.61
C ILE A 55 -2.60 2.50 5.45
N ALA A 56 -3.06 3.08 4.34
CA ALA A 56 -2.95 4.50 4.07
C ALA A 56 -3.63 5.35 5.15
N TRP A 57 -4.79 4.89 5.65
CA TRP A 57 -5.53 5.60 6.69
C TRP A 57 -4.84 5.56 8.05
N LYS A 58 -4.20 4.43 8.38
CA LYS A 58 -3.39 4.25 9.59
C LYS A 58 -2.09 5.05 9.54
N MET A 59 -1.50 5.21 8.36
CA MET A 59 -0.26 5.99 8.17
C MET A 59 -0.50 7.51 8.10
N ALA A 60 -1.64 7.97 7.58
CA ALA A 60 -1.97 9.39 7.45
C ALA A 60 -1.78 10.27 8.71
N PRO A 61 -2.07 9.84 9.97
CA PRO A 61 -1.79 10.67 11.15
C PRO A 61 -0.29 10.86 11.43
N HIS A 62 0.57 9.93 11.03
CA HIS A 62 2.02 10.00 11.26
C HIS A 62 2.72 11.03 10.37
N LEU A 63 2.10 11.43 9.26
CA LEU A 63 2.60 12.48 8.36
C LEU A 63 2.31 13.90 8.87
N ARG A 64 1.55 14.05 9.96
CA ARG A 64 1.32 15.36 10.56
C ARG A 64 2.58 15.76 11.34
N LEU A 65 3.21 16.86 10.94
CA LEU A 65 4.30 17.46 11.69
C LEU A 65 3.81 17.76 13.12
N THR A 66 4.47 17.16 14.10
CA THR A 66 4.28 17.47 15.51
C THR A 66 4.77 18.91 15.75
N PRO A 67 4.06 19.73 16.54
CA PRO A 67 4.47 21.11 16.85
C PRO A 67 5.90 21.24 17.40
N SER A 68 6.48 20.15 17.93
CA SER A 68 7.82 20.09 18.50
C SER A 68 8.97 20.43 17.53
N LEU A 69 8.73 20.48 16.21
CA LEU A 69 9.73 20.90 15.21
C LEU A 69 9.58 22.38 14.80
N ARG A 70 8.60 23.11 15.34
CA ARG A 70 8.43 24.54 15.08
C ARG A 70 9.36 25.40 15.96
N ASP A 71 9.82 24.83 17.07
CA ASP A 71 10.57 25.53 18.12
C ASP A 71 12.04 25.04 18.22
N ALA A 72 12.53 24.29 17.22
CA ALA A 72 13.91 23.81 17.10
C ALA A 72 14.59 24.46 15.90
#